data_AF-A0A1H3SKP7-F1
#
_entry.id   AF-A0A1H3SKP7-F1
#
_cell.length_a   1.000
_cell.length_b   1.000
_cell.length_c   1.000
_cell.angle_alpha   90.00
_cell.angle_beta   90.00
_cell.angle_gamma   90.00
#
_symmetry.space_group_name_H-M   'P 1'
#
loop_
_entity.id
_entity.type
_entity.pdbx_description
1 polymer ?
#
loop_
_entity_poly.entity_id
_entity_poly.type
_entity_poly.pdbx_seq_one_letter_code
_entity_poly.pdbx_strand_id
1 'polypeptide(L)'
;MTSTEPIKKWIKESNIKYLAIHLDLDVLDPKAFRSLLFANPEAPYHLSPAGTMQLPQLLHLMKELAEVTDVVGLGIMEHMPWDAIHLKHLLEEIPILNSVKS
;
A
#
# COMPACT_ATOMS: atom_id res chain seq x y z
N MET A 1 -15.42 7.98 -8.70
CA MET A 1 -14.50 6.84 -8.91
C MET A 1 -13.88 7.02 -10.28
N THR A 2 -12.55 6.92 -10.39
CA THR A 2 -11.87 6.84 -11.68
C THR A 2 -12.23 5.52 -12.35
N SER A 3 -12.55 5.57 -13.64
CA SER A 3 -12.94 4.38 -14.40
C SER A 3 -11.74 3.46 -14.66
N THR A 4 -11.94 2.15 -14.59
CA THR A 4 -10.94 1.11 -14.91
C THR A 4 -10.94 0.72 -16.40
N GLU A 5 -11.91 1.22 -17.17
CA GLU A 5 -12.07 0.91 -18.59
C GLU A 5 -10.82 1.14 -19.44
N PRO A 6 -10.00 2.19 -19.22
CA PRO A 6 -8.75 2.36 -19.96
C PRO A 6 -7.78 1.17 -19.77
N ILE A 7 -7.71 0.62 -18.55
CA ILE A 7 -6.81 -0.49 -18.23
C ILE A 7 -7.34 -1.80 -18.83
N LYS A 8 -8.66 -2.06 -18.72
CA LYS A 8 -9.29 -3.22 -19.35
C LYS A 8 -9.14 -3.20 -20.87
N LYS A 9 -9.32 -2.02 -21.48
CA LYS A 9 -9.12 -1.82 -22.92
C LYS A 9 -7.67 -2.11 -23.32
N TRP A 10 -6.70 -1.58 -22.58
CA TRP A 10 -5.28 -1.85 -22.80
C TRP A 10 -4.94 -3.34 -22.71
N ILE A 11 -5.46 -4.06 -21.70
CA ILE A 11 -5.29 -5.51 -21.55
C ILE A 11 -5.79 -6.25 -22.79
N LYS A 12 -6.99 -5.91 -23.25
CA LYS A 12 -7.62 -6.56 -24.41
C LYS A 12 -6.90 -6.25 -25.71
N GLU A 13 -6.60 -4.98 -25.98
CA GLU A 13 -5.94 -4.54 -27.21
C GLU A 13 -4.49 -5.05 -27.30
N SER A 14 -3.81 -5.20 -26.17
CA SER A 14 -2.44 -5.72 -26.09
C SER A 14 -2.38 -7.25 -26.01
N ASN A 15 -3.54 -7.94 -26.02
CA ASN A 15 -3.64 -9.41 -25.88
C ASN A 15 -2.87 -9.95 -24.66
N ILE A 16 -2.97 -9.26 -23.52
CA ILE A 16 -2.28 -9.63 -22.28
C ILE A 16 -2.98 -10.85 -21.68
N LYS A 17 -2.30 -11.99 -21.74
CA LYS A 17 -2.80 -13.26 -21.19
C LYS A 17 -2.54 -13.40 -19.69
N TYR A 18 -1.43 -12.82 -19.23
CA TYR A 18 -0.97 -12.93 -17.85
C TYR A 18 -0.56 -11.54 -17.36
N LEU A 19 -1.02 -11.18 -16.18
CA LEU A 19 -0.76 -9.89 -15.54
C LEU A 19 0.03 -10.09 -14.25
N ALA A 20 1.14 -9.36 -14.11
CA ALA A 20 1.83 -9.19 -12.84
C ALA A 20 1.52 -7.78 -12.32
N ILE A 21 1.11 -7.68 -11.06
CA ILE A 21 0.73 -6.42 -10.42
C ILE A 21 1.82 -6.03 -9.41
N HIS A 22 2.39 -4.84 -9.60
CA HIS A 22 3.20 -4.17 -8.60
C HIS A 22 2.31 -3.16 -7.87
N LEU A 23 1.95 -3.47 -6.64
CA LEU A 23 1.20 -2.59 -5.75
C LEU A 23 2.17 -1.84 -4.85
N ASP A 24 2.53 -0.63 -5.26
CA ASP A 24 3.06 0.36 -4.33
C ASP A 24 1.92 0.86 -3.45
N LEU A 25 2.06 0.73 -2.13
CA LEU A 25 1.02 1.18 -1.20
C LEU A 25 0.93 2.71 -1.15
N ASP A 26 1.96 3.44 -1.59
CA ASP A 26 1.99 4.90 -1.58
C ASP A 26 0.93 5.57 -2.50
N VAL A 27 0.31 4.78 -3.39
CA VAL A 27 -0.85 5.18 -4.21
C VAL A 27 -2.08 5.49 -3.35
N LEU A 28 -2.14 4.93 -2.15
CA LEU A 28 -3.22 5.14 -1.19
C LEU A 28 -3.14 6.54 -0.56
N ASP A 29 -4.30 7.12 -0.25
CA ASP A 29 -4.40 8.33 0.55
C ASP A 29 -3.82 8.09 1.95
N PRO A 30 -2.79 8.85 2.39
CA PRO A 30 -2.19 8.72 3.72
C PRO A 30 -3.18 8.93 4.88
N LYS A 31 -4.30 9.62 4.63
CA LYS A 31 -5.39 9.78 5.61
C LYS A 31 -6.22 8.51 5.77
N ALA A 32 -6.33 7.72 4.70
CA ALA A 32 -7.09 6.48 4.65
C ALA A 32 -6.27 5.26 5.07
N PHE A 33 -4.95 5.26 4.80
CA PHE A 33 -4.02 4.21 5.20
C PHE A 33 -2.69 4.83 5.65
N ARG A 34 -2.33 4.65 6.92
CA ARG A 34 -1.26 5.42 7.58
C ARG A 34 0.10 4.72 7.63
N SER A 35 0.18 3.50 7.13
CA SER A 35 1.45 2.77 7.06
C SER A 35 2.22 3.10 5.77
N LEU A 36 2.42 4.39 5.49
CA LEU A 36 3.01 4.91 4.26
C LEU A 36 4.10 5.93 4.58
N LEU A 37 5.06 6.14 3.67
CA LEU A 37 6.07 7.18 3.80
C LEU A 37 5.44 8.57 4.06
N PHE A 38 4.38 8.89 3.31
CA PHE A 38 3.62 10.15 3.42
C PHE A 38 2.77 10.27 4.70
N ALA A 39 2.74 9.25 5.54
CA ALA A 39 2.07 9.25 6.84
C ALA A 39 3.06 9.18 8.01
N ASN A 40 4.36 9.37 7.75
CA ASN A 40 5.36 9.45 8.81
C ASN A 40 5.08 10.66 9.72
N PRO A 41 4.79 10.46 11.01
CA PRO A 41 4.44 11.55 11.94
C PRO A 41 5.62 12.48 12.27
N GLU A 42 6.86 12.07 11.97
CA GLU A 42 8.08 12.83 12.25
C GLU A 42 8.64 13.54 11.01
N ALA A 43 8.04 13.33 9.82
CA ALA A 43 8.57 13.91 8.58
C ALA A 43 8.28 15.42 8.49
N PRO A 44 9.30 16.27 8.23
CA PRO A 44 9.15 17.72 8.30
C PRO A 44 8.31 18.30 7.16
N TYR A 45 8.43 17.79 5.92
CA TYR A 45 7.62 18.21 4.76
C TYR A 45 7.62 17.13 3.66
N HIS A 46 6.51 16.96 2.94
CA HIS A 46 6.43 16.11 1.75
C HIS A 46 6.70 16.94 0.49
N LEU A 47 7.83 16.70 -0.18
CA LEU A 47 8.23 17.37 -1.43
C LEU A 47 7.57 16.76 -2.69
N SER A 48 6.86 15.64 -2.53
CA SER A 48 6.19 14.90 -3.60
C SER A 48 4.69 14.75 -3.31
N PRO A 49 3.84 14.68 -4.35
CA PRO A 49 2.42 14.43 -4.17
C PRO A 49 2.20 13.03 -3.58
N ALA A 50 1.37 12.96 -2.55
CA ALA A 50 0.94 11.68 -1.98
C ALA A 50 -0.15 11.03 -2.84
N GLY A 51 -0.33 9.73 -2.65
CA GLY A 51 -1.45 8.98 -3.17
C GLY A 51 -2.81 9.57 -2.79
N THR A 52 -3.82 9.21 -3.57
CA THR A 52 -5.22 9.67 -3.37
C THR A 52 -6.22 8.53 -3.40
N MET A 53 -5.77 7.32 -3.73
CA MET A 53 -6.63 6.15 -3.86
C MET A 53 -7.15 5.70 -2.50
N GLN A 54 -8.42 5.32 -2.44
CA GLN A 54 -9.02 4.75 -1.24
C GLN A 54 -9.00 3.22 -1.30
N LEU A 55 -8.93 2.54 -0.15
CA LEU A 55 -8.93 1.07 -0.09
C LEU A 55 -10.08 0.40 -0.87
N PRO A 56 -11.34 0.89 -0.84
CA PRO A 56 -12.42 0.31 -1.64
C PRO A 56 -12.18 0.45 -3.16
N GLN A 57 -11.54 1.55 -3.58
CA GLN A 57 -11.20 1.77 -4.99
C GLN A 57 -10.10 0.81 -5.44
N LEU A 58 -9.07 0.62 -4.61
CA LEU A 58 -8.02 -0.36 -4.86
C LEU A 58 -8.60 -1.78 -4.97
N LEU A 59 -9.45 -2.18 -4.01
CA LEU A 59 -10.10 -3.50 -4.05
C LEU A 59 -10.94 -3.69 -5.31
N HIS A 60 -11.71 -2.68 -5.71
CA HIS A 60 -12.52 -2.74 -6.91
C HIS A 60 -11.65 -2.91 -8.17
N LEU A 61 -10.58 -2.11 -8.30
CA LEU A 61 -9.62 -2.24 -9.40
C LEU A 61 -9.02 -3.65 -9.45
N MET A 62 -8.53 -4.19 -8.33
CA MET A 62 -7.90 -5.51 -8.29
C MET A 62 -8.87 -6.62 -8.75
N LYS A 63 -10.14 -6.54 -8.35
CA LYS A 63 -11.17 -7.49 -8.78
C LYS A 63 -11.44 -7.39 -10.28
N GLU A 64 -11.61 -6.18 -10.80
CA GLU A 64 -11.89 -5.99 -12.22
C GLU A 64 -10.73 -6.40 -13.13
N LEU A 65 -9.48 -6.25 -12.68
CA LEU A 65 -8.33 -6.76 -13.42
C LEU A 65 -8.32 -8.29 -13.46
N ALA A 66 -8.62 -8.94 -12.33
CA ALA A 66 -8.70 -10.41 -12.25
C ALA A 66 -9.87 -10.99 -13.06
N GLU A 67 -10.89 -10.21 -13.40
CA GLU A 67 -11.99 -10.64 -14.27
C GLU A 67 -11.61 -10.68 -15.75
N VAL A 68 -10.63 -9.88 -16.19
CA VAL A 68 -10.31 -9.70 -17.61
C VAL A 68 -8.97 -10.32 -18.03
N THR A 69 -8.12 -10.73 -17.09
CA THR A 69 -6.83 -11.38 -17.37
C THR A 69 -6.38 -12.23 -16.17
N ASP A 70 -5.53 -13.22 -16.43
CA ASP A 70 -5.00 -14.10 -15.39
C ASP A 70 -3.89 -13.39 -14.60
N VAL A 71 -4.13 -13.11 -13.32
CA VAL A 71 -3.15 -12.44 -12.46
C VAL A 71 -2.18 -13.49 -11.90
N VAL A 72 -0.98 -13.55 -12.48
CA VAL A 72 0.05 -14.55 -12.15
C VAL A 72 1.09 -14.06 -11.14
N GLY A 73 1.04 -12.78 -10.75
CA GLY A 73 1.97 -12.20 -9.80
C GLY A 73 1.40 -10.98 -9.09
N LEU A 74 1.72 -10.86 -7.80
CA LEU A 74 1.37 -9.71 -6.97
C LEU A 74 2.56 -9.38 -6.05
N GLY A 75 3.13 -8.19 -6.24
CA GLY A 75 4.06 -7.59 -5.28
C GLY A 75 3.35 -6.50 -4.48
N ILE A 76 3.52 -6.48 -3.15
CA ILE A 76 3.06 -5.41 -2.26
C ILE A 76 4.28 -4.74 -1.67
N MET A 77 4.46 -3.44 -1.92
CA MET A 77 5.67 -2.68 -1.61
C MET A 77 5.38 -1.45 -0.73
N GLU A 78 6.44 -0.87 -0.18
CA GLU A 78 6.42 0.40 0.58
C GLU A 78 5.51 0.44 1.81
N HIS A 79 5.26 -0.71 2.44
CA HIS A 79 4.57 -0.74 3.73
C HIS A 79 5.47 -0.21 4.87
N MET A 80 5.09 0.92 5.46
CA MET A 80 5.84 1.59 6.54
C MET A 80 4.97 1.77 7.79
N PRO A 81 4.85 0.75 8.67
CA PRO A 81 3.91 0.76 9.79
C PRO A 81 4.44 1.55 10.99
N TRP A 82 4.48 2.88 10.88
CA TRP A 82 5.04 3.80 11.89
C TRP A 82 4.51 3.53 13.30
N ASP A 83 3.18 3.37 13.45
CA ASP A 83 2.58 3.09 14.76
C ASP A 83 3.08 1.78 15.38
N ALA A 84 3.27 0.73 14.57
CA ALA A 84 3.78 -0.55 15.05
C ALA A 84 5.26 -0.45 15.43
N ILE A 85 6.06 0.28 14.65
CA ILE A 85 7.48 0.54 14.94
C ILE A 85 7.61 1.34 16.24
N HIS A 86 6.86 2.43 16.39
CA HIS A 86 6.87 3.25 17.59
C HIS A 86 6.38 2.49 18.82
N LEU A 87 5.31 1.70 18.68
CA LEU A 87 4.84 0.84 19.76
C LEU A 87 5.91 -0.18 20.16
N LYS A 88 6.58 -0.81 19.20
CA LYS A 88 7.69 -1.73 19.48
C LYS A 88 8.79 -1.04 20.30
N HIS A 89 9.25 0.13 19.87
CA HIS A 89 10.29 0.88 20.58
C HIS A 89 9.84 1.27 22.00
N LEU A 90 8.59 1.71 22.16
CA LEU A 90 8.02 2.03 23.48
C LEU A 90 8.05 0.81 24.40
N LEU A 91 7.62 -0.36 23.91
CA LEU A 91 7.56 -1.58 24.71
C LEU A 91 8.94 -2.09 25.11
N GLU A 92 9.96 -1.90 24.27
CA GLU A 92 11.36 -2.25 24.57
C GLU A 92 11.95 -1.47 25.75
N GLU A 93 11.43 -0.26 26.04
CA GLU A 93 11.90 0.57 27.15
C GLU A 93 11.15 0.30 28.48
N ILE A 94 10.09 -0.51 28.47
CA ILE A 94 9.31 -0.80 29.67
C ILE A 94 9.98 -1.93 30.48
N PRO A 95 10.45 -1.69 31.72
CA PRO A 95 11.26 -2.67 32.46
C PRO A 95 10.58 -4.03 32.73
N ILE A 96 9.26 -4.04 32.95
CA ILE A 96 8.52 -5.28 33.17
C ILE A 96 8.43 -6.14 31.90
N LEU A 97 8.54 -5.52 30.72
CA LEU A 97 8.52 -6.19 29.42
C LEU A 97 9.95 -6.51 28.93
N ASN A 98 10.94 -5.72 29.36
CA ASN A 98 12.35 -5.89 29.04
C ASN A 98 13.11 -6.56 30.20
N SER A 99 12.87 -7.86 30.37
CA SER A 99 13.51 -8.68 31.42
C SER A 99 14.93 -9.12 31.03
N VAL A 100 15.85 -8.21 30.72
CA VAL A 100 17.28 -8.53 30.74
C VAL A 100 17.75 -8.42 32.20
N LYS A 101 17.85 -9.56 32.89
CA LYS A 101 18.53 -9.65 34.18
C LYS A 101 19.99 -9.24 33.99
N SER A 102 20.41 -8.17 34.66
CA SER A 102 21.80 -7.88 35.00
C SER A 102 22.36 -8.95 35.92
#